data_AF-A0A8D8FR13-F1
#
_entry.id   AF-A0A8D8FR13-F1
#
_cell.length_a   1.000
_cell.length_b   1.000
_cell.length_c   1.000
_cell.angle_alpha   90.00
_cell.angle_beta   90.00
_cell.angle_gamma   90.00
#
_symmetry.space_group_name_H-M   'P 1'
#
loop_
_entity.id
_entity.type
_entity.pdbx_description
1 polymer ?
#
loop_
_entity_poly.entity_id
_entity_poly.type
_entity_poly.pdbx_seq_one_letter_code
_entity_poly.pdbx_strand_id
1 'polypeptide(L)'
;MLLGTCLRHLNDPGNAYLSLEKSTMLPDAIKNPLIYLNFALYCYEIGKPDQSVSYLSNFLEMTQHVSVHREYLKMADRLNMALLSSVTEPEPTPQLAAVTMGGSSPVGNDDTGIRNEFTTAAKEGGDVIHYGNEDEGGDGDDDDEAVGADETSLGVEGSTSGQ
;
A
#
# COMPACT_ATOMS: atom_id res chain seq x y z
N MET A 1 -7.68 -1.62 -5.64
CA MET A 1 -7.76 -2.70 -4.62
C MET A 1 -8.13 -4.03 -5.27
N LEU A 2 -9.28 -4.17 -5.94
CA LEU A 2 -9.71 -5.44 -6.57
C LEU A 2 -8.64 -6.06 -7.50
N LEU A 3 -7.99 -5.24 -8.34
CA LEU A 3 -6.91 -5.69 -9.21
C LEU A 3 -5.79 -6.40 -8.44
N GLY A 4 -5.33 -5.83 -7.32
CA GLY A 4 -4.29 -6.44 -6.48
C GLY A 4 -4.72 -7.79 -5.91
N THR A 5 -5.97 -7.92 -5.46
CA THR A 5 -6.54 -9.18 -5.00
C THR A 5 -6.60 -10.22 -6.12
N CYS A 6 -7.01 -9.83 -7.33
CA CYS A 6 -7.03 -10.72 -8.49
C CYS A 6 -5.62 -11.20 -8.85
N LEU A 7 -4.64 -10.30 -8.90
CA LEU A 7 -3.24 -10.63 -9.21
C LEU A 7 -2.63 -11.59 -8.19
N ARG A 8 -2.97 -11.43 -6.91
CA ARG A 8 -2.61 -12.37 -5.84
C ARG A 8 -3.16 -13.77 -6.12
N HIS A 9 -4.41 -13.90 -6.57
CA HIS A 9 -5.01 -15.18 -6.93
C HIS A 9 -4.43 -15.79 -8.22
N LEU A 10 -3.90 -14.95 -9.12
CA LEU A 10 -3.17 -15.37 -10.31
C LEU A 10 -1.69 -15.69 -10.03
N ASN A 11 -1.27 -15.65 -8.76
CA ASN A 11 0.10 -15.91 -8.33
C ASN A 11 1.13 -14.97 -8.97
N ASP A 12 0.76 -13.70 -9.16
CA ASP A 12 1.64 -12.62 -9.61
C ASP A 12 1.95 -11.66 -8.44
N PRO A 13 2.92 -12.00 -7.57
CA PRO A 13 3.13 -11.26 -6.33
C PRO A 13 3.73 -9.86 -6.55
N GLY A 14 4.51 -9.66 -7.62
CA GLY A 14 5.12 -8.37 -7.92
C GLY A 14 4.06 -7.34 -8.29
N ASN A 15 3.20 -7.69 -9.25
CA ASN A 15 2.12 -6.78 -9.67
C ASN A 15 1.02 -6.68 -8.61
N ALA A 16 0.74 -7.75 -7.84
CA ALA A 16 -0.19 -7.68 -6.72
C ALA A 16 0.27 -6.65 -5.68
N TYR A 17 1.55 -6.68 -5.30
CA TYR A 17 2.12 -5.71 -4.37
C TYR A 17 1.95 -4.27 -4.89
N LEU A 18 2.39 -4.02 -6.13
CA LEU A 18 2.33 -2.67 -6.72
C LEU A 18 0.89 -2.16 -6.83
N SER A 19 -0.06 -3.03 -7.20
CA SER A 19 -1.47 -2.66 -7.32
C SER A 19 -2.10 -2.33 -5.97
N LEU A 20 -1.77 -3.08 -4.91
CA LEU A 20 -2.21 -2.81 -3.55
C LEU A 20 -1.59 -1.53 -2.99
N GLU A 21 -0.29 -1.32 -3.21
CA GLU A 21 0.42 -0.10 -2.80
C GLU A 21 -0.18 1.14 -3.43
N LYS A 22 -0.35 1.16 -4.76
CA LYS A 22 -1.02 2.26 -5.46
C LYS A 22 -2.44 2.52 -4.96
N SER A 23 -3.15 1.48 -4.52
CA SER A 23 -4.50 1.64 -3.98
C SER A 23 -4.52 2.44 -2.68
N THR A 24 -3.45 2.40 -1.88
CA THR A 24 -3.33 3.20 -0.65
C THR A 24 -2.99 4.67 -0.91
N MET A 25 -2.49 4.99 -2.10
CA MET A 25 -2.12 6.36 -2.50
C MET A 25 -3.28 7.12 -3.15
N LEU A 26 -4.41 6.46 -3.41
CA LEU A 26 -5.57 7.10 -4.01
C LEU A 26 -6.22 8.09 -3.02
N PRO A 27 -6.74 9.25 -3.47
CA PRO A 27 -7.36 10.23 -2.59
C PRO A 27 -8.50 9.67 -1.73
N ASP A 28 -9.25 8.70 -2.27
CA ASP A 28 -10.36 8.06 -1.58
C ASP A 28 -9.94 6.86 -0.72
N ALA A 29 -8.65 6.54 -0.62
CA ALA A 29 -8.19 5.42 0.18
C ALA A 29 -8.60 5.56 1.65
N ILE A 30 -8.59 6.79 2.18
CA ILE A 30 -9.02 7.14 3.53
C ILE A 30 -10.51 6.90 3.81
N LYS A 31 -11.31 6.59 2.78
CA LYS A 31 -12.74 6.26 2.94
C LYS A 31 -12.98 4.75 2.92
N ASN A 32 -11.96 3.95 2.60
CA ASN A 32 -12.10 2.52 2.42
C ASN A 32 -11.08 1.74 3.26
N PRO A 33 -11.42 1.40 4.52
CA PRO A 33 -10.53 0.65 5.41
C PRO A 33 -10.07 -0.69 4.81
N LEU A 34 -10.89 -1.32 3.95
CA LEU A 34 -10.56 -2.64 3.39
C LEU A 34 -9.34 -2.63 2.48
N ILE A 35 -8.94 -1.47 1.95
CA ILE A 35 -7.69 -1.35 1.19
C ILE A 35 -6.50 -1.73 2.09
N TYR A 36 -6.48 -1.19 3.30
CA TYR A 36 -5.43 -1.41 4.28
C TYR A 36 -5.44 -2.83 4.83
N LEU A 37 -6.63 -3.38 5.16
CA LEU A 37 -6.72 -4.77 5.62
C LEU A 37 -6.25 -5.77 4.56
N ASN A 38 -6.67 -5.58 3.29
CA ASN A 38 -6.22 -6.46 2.20
C ASN A 38 -4.71 -6.40 2.01
N PHE A 39 -4.12 -5.20 2.11
CA PHE A 39 -2.69 -5.05 1.95
C PHE A 39 -1.92 -5.62 3.15
N ALA A 40 -2.42 -5.44 4.37
CA ALA A 40 -1.83 -6.03 5.57
C ALA A 40 -1.76 -7.57 5.48
N LEU A 41 -2.85 -8.22 5.07
CA LEU A 41 -2.89 -9.67 4.88
C LEU A 41 -1.89 -10.11 3.82
N TYR A 42 -1.83 -9.40 2.69
CA TYR A 42 -0.91 -9.74 1.63
C TYR A 42 0.55 -9.58 2.07
N CYS A 43 0.90 -8.51 2.76
CA CYS A 43 2.26 -8.31 3.32
C CYS A 43 2.66 -9.43 4.28
N TYR A 44 1.74 -9.90 5.12
CA TYR A 44 1.99 -11.04 6.00
C TYR A 44 2.31 -12.31 5.19
N GLU A 45 1.52 -12.61 4.16
CA GLU A 45 1.70 -13.80 3.32
C GLU A 45 3.02 -13.84 2.56
N ILE A 46 3.51 -12.69 2.12
CA ILE A 46 4.80 -12.59 1.41
C ILE A 46 6.00 -12.42 2.35
N GLY A 47 5.83 -12.62 3.67
CA GLY A 47 6.92 -12.55 4.64
C GLY A 47 7.40 -11.13 4.96
N LYS A 48 6.52 -10.13 4.89
CA LYS A 48 6.80 -8.73 5.29
C LYS A 48 5.96 -8.32 6.50
N PRO A 49 6.23 -8.89 7.70
CA PRO A 49 5.42 -8.65 8.90
C PRO A 49 5.41 -7.19 9.35
N ASP A 50 6.53 -6.46 9.24
CA ASP A 50 6.61 -5.05 9.65
C ASP A 50 5.64 -4.17 8.85
N GLN A 51 5.56 -4.40 7.54
CA GLN A 51 4.59 -3.71 6.69
C GLN A 51 3.16 -4.13 7.00
N SER A 52 2.95 -5.42 7.31
CA SER A 52 1.64 -5.92 7.72
C SER A 52 1.13 -5.20 8.97
N VAL A 53 1.99 -5.03 9.98
CA VAL A 53 1.67 -4.27 11.21
C VAL A 53 1.28 -2.83 10.89
N SER A 54 2.05 -2.16 10.02
CA SER A 54 1.77 -0.77 9.62
C SER A 54 0.39 -0.64 8.95
N TYR A 55 0.10 -1.48 7.95
CA TYR A 55 -1.20 -1.43 7.26
C TYR A 55 -2.36 -1.90 8.13
N LEU A 56 -2.14 -2.85 9.05
CA LEU A 56 -3.15 -3.27 10.01
C LEU A 56 -3.50 -2.13 10.98
N SER A 57 -2.51 -1.36 11.43
CA SER A 57 -2.70 -0.19 12.29
C SER A 57 -3.56 0.87 11.59
N ASN A 58 -3.26 1.16 10.32
CA ASN A 58 -4.07 2.07 9.50
C ASN A 58 -5.53 1.60 9.38
N PHE A 59 -5.76 0.29 9.15
CA PHE A 59 -7.11 -0.26 9.14
C PHE A 59 -7.84 -0.01 10.46
N LEU A 60 -7.21 -0.32 11.59
CA LEU A 60 -7.82 -0.16 12.92
C LEU A 60 -8.14 1.31 13.22
N GLU A 61 -7.24 2.23 12.90
CA GLU A 61 -7.46 3.66 13.06
C GLU A 61 -8.67 4.13 12.25
N MET A 62 -8.76 3.74 10.98
CA MET A 62 -9.89 4.11 10.13
C MET A 62 -11.22 3.56 10.62
N THR A 63 -11.23 2.35 11.20
CA THR A 63 -12.47 1.76 11.73
C THR A 63 -13.05 2.49 12.94
N GLN A 64 -12.31 3.44 13.53
CA GLN A 64 -12.84 4.36 14.55
C GLN A 64 -13.81 5.39 13.95
N HIS A 65 -13.68 5.69 12.66
CA HIS A 65 -14.47 6.69 11.95
C HIS A 65 -15.39 6.10 10.88
N VAL A 66 -15.07 4.90 10.38
CA VAL A 66 -15.80 4.22 9.31
C VAL A 66 -16.25 2.84 9.79
N SER A 67 -17.56 2.59 9.79
CA SER A 67 -18.11 1.29 10.15
C SER A 67 -17.78 0.23 9.11
N VAL A 68 -17.27 -0.93 9.56
CA VAL A 68 -16.97 -2.09 8.73
C VAL A 68 -17.70 -3.33 9.24
N HIS A 69 -17.90 -4.32 8.36
CA HIS A 69 -18.53 -5.58 8.76
C HIS A 69 -17.69 -6.32 9.80
N ARG A 70 -18.36 -6.95 10.78
CA ARG A 70 -17.72 -7.64 11.92
C ARG A 70 -16.70 -8.72 11.49
N GLU A 71 -16.94 -9.37 10.36
CA GLU A 71 -16.01 -10.39 9.84
C GLU A 71 -14.64 -9.82 9.48
N TYR A 72 -14.55 -8.57 9.04
CA TYR A 72 -13.27 -7.91 8.77
C TYR A 72 -12.51 -7.59 10.07
N LEU A 73 -13.22 -7.24 11.14
CA LEU A 73 -12.61 -7.06 12.46
C LEU A 73 -12.06 -8.38 13.00
N LYS A 74 -12.82 -9.47 12.89
CA LYS A 74 -12.33 -10.81 13.26
C LYS A 74 -11.09 -11.22 12.46
N MET A 75 -11.03 -10.85 11.19
CA MET A 75 -9.87 -11.12 10.34
C MET A 75 -8.65 -10.31 10.77
N ALA A 76 -8.84 -9.03 11.11
CA ALA A 76 -7.81 -8.17 11.69
C ALA A 76 -7.29 -8.70 13.03
N ASP A 77 -8.18 -9.16 13.93
CA ASP A 77 -7.80 -9.77 15.21
C ASP A 77 -6.94 -11.02 15.00
N ARG A 78 -7.33 -11.90 14.07
CA ARG A 78 -6.54 -13.10 13.74
C ARG A 78 -5.16 -12.74 13.20
N LEU A 79 -5.08 -11.76 12.31
CA LEU A 79 -3.82 -11.28 11.78
C LEU A 79 -2.93 -10.69 12.89
N ASN A 80 -3.50 -9.90 13.81
CA ASN A 80 -2.78 -9.34 14.94
C ASN A 80 -2.17 -10.43 15.84
N MET A 81 -2.95 -11.47 16.16
CA MET A 81 -2.45 -12.61 16.95
C MET A 81 -1.32 -13.37 16.22
N ALA A 82 -1.43 -13.52 14.90
CA ALA A 82 -0.41 -14.18 14.09
C ALA A 82 0.90 -13.38 14.04
N LEU A 83 0.81 -12.05 13.91
CA LEU A 83 1.95 -11.14 13.92
C LEU A 83 2.68 -11.15 15.28
N LEU A 84 1.96 -11.12 16.40
CA LEU A 84 2.55 -11.23 17.74
C LEU A 84 3.29 -12.55 17.95
N SER A 85 2.76 -13.64 17.40
CA SER A 85 3.40 -14.96 17.47
C SER A 85 4.69 -15.02 16.65
N SER A 86 4.74 -14.34 15.51
CA SER A 86 5.92 -14.32 14.63
C SER A 86 7.13 -13.56 15.20
N VAL A 87 6.92 -12.69 16.19
CA VAL A 87 7.99 -11.93 16.86
C VAL A 87 8.68 -12.75 17.97
N THR A 88 8.08 -13.86 18.40
CA THR A 88 8.52 -14.62 19.59
C THR A 88 9.35 -15.87 19.25
N GLU A 89 10.01 -15.93 18.10
CA GLU A 89 10.98 -17.00 17.81
C GLU A 89 12.37 -16.56 18.31
N PRO A 90 12.82 -16.99 19.51
CA PRO A 90 14.16 -16.68 19.98
C PRO A 90 15.17 -17.37 19.06
N GLU A 91 16.02 -16.58 18.42
CA GLU A 91 17.17 -17.06 17.67
C GLU A 91 18.03 -17.97 18.57
N PRO A 92 18.34 -19.21 18.16
CA PRO A 92 19.27 -20.04 18.92
C PRO A 92 20.67 -19.45 18.81
N THR A 93 21.11 -18.74 19.87
CA THR A 93 22.50 -18.32 20.07
C THR A 93 23.48 -19.45 19.74
N PRO A 94 24.41 -19.26 18.79
CA PRO A 94 25.52 -20.20 18.59
C PRO A 94 26.41 -20.19 19.83
N GLN A 95 26.39 -21.29 20.59
CA GLN A 95 27.32 -21.47 21.71
C GLN A 95 28.75 -21.66 21.19
N LEU A 96 29.66 -20.90 21.80
CA LEU A 96 31.12 -20.96 21.69
C LEU A 96 31.67 -22.36 21.42
N ALA A 97 32.50 -22.48 20.38
CA ALA A 97 33.63 -23.40 20.37
C ALA A 97 34.92 -22.57 20.30
N ALA A 98 35.45 -22.20 21.47
CA ALA A 98 36.80 -21.71 21.60
C ALA A 98 37.77 -22.88 21.33
N VAL A 99 38.45 -22.86 20.17
CA VAL A 99 39.62 -23.71 19.91
C VAL A 99 40.86 -22.84 20.01
N THR A 100 41.56 -22.98 21.12
CA THR A 100 42.92 -22.53 21.36
C THR A 100 43.90 -23.47 20.65
N MET A 101 44.61 -22.95 19.64
CA MET A 101 45.91 -23.38 19.12
C MET A 101 46.50 -22.10 18.46
N GLY A 102 47.57 -21.45 18.91
CA GLY A 102 48.90 -21.98 19.15
C GLY A 102 49.71 -21.99 17.84
N GLY A 103 50.55 -20.98 17.58
CA GLY A 103 51.73 -21.14 16.69
C GLY A 103 51.94 -20.12 15.55
N SER A 104 52.91 -19.22 15.78
CA SER A 104 54.02 -18.83 14.89
C SER A 104 53.78 -18.36 13.44
N SER A 105 54.16 -17.10 13.18
CA SER A 105 54.56 -16.60 11.85
C SER A 105 55.82 -17.31 11.33
N PRO A 106 56.04 -17.36 9.99
CA PRO A 106 57.08 -16.49 9.42
C PRO A 106 56.82 -15.92 7.99
N VAL A 107 57.34 -14.71 7.78
CA VAL A 107 58.11 -14.15 6.64
C VAL A 107 58.04 -14.82 5.25
N GLY A 108 57.82 -14.01 4.19
CA GLY A 108 58.48 -14.19 2.88
C GLY A 108 57.70 -13.82 1.60
N ASN A 109 57.87 -12.56 1.15
CA ASN A 109 58.15 -12.03 -0.21
C ASN A 109 57.39 -12.42 -1.52
N ASP A 110 57.36 -11.38 -2.39
CA ASP A 110 57.24 -11.29 -3.87
C ASP A 110 55.82 -11.36 -4.47
N ASP A 111 55.25 -10.22 -4.88
CA ASP A 111 55.50 -9.47 -6.13
C ASP A 111 55.13 -10.25 -7.40
N THR A 112 53.96 -9.94 -7.96
CA THR A 112 53.71 -9.88 -9.40
C THR A 112 52.31 -9.31 -9.61
N GLY A 113 52.28 -8.08 -10.11
CA GLY A 113 51.06 -7.36 -10.41
C GLY A 113 50.29 -7.92 -11.60
N ILE A 114 48.99 -7.62 -11.64
CA ILE A 114 48.28 -7.28 -12.87
C ILE A 114 47.33 -6.12 -12.52
N ARG A 115 47.69 -4.93 -13.03
CA ARG A 115 46.76 -3.85 -13.33
C ARG A 115 45.91 -4.32 -14.51
N ASN A 116 44.60 -4.20 -14.42
CA ASN A 116 43.78 -3.94 -15.60
C ASN A 116 42.74 -2.88 -15.23
N GLU A 117 43.03 -1.68 -15.71
CA GLU A 117 42.12 -0.56 -15.83
C GLU A 117 41.18 -0.89 -17.01
N PHE A 118 39.86 -0.89 -16.78
CA PHE A 118 38.90 -0.75 -17.87
C PHE A 118 37.91 0.36 -17.51
N THR A 119 38.28 1.56 -17.93
CA THR A 119 37.38 2.69 -18.15
C THR A 119 36.79 2.52 -19.55
N THR A 120 35.46 2.55 -19.73
CA THR A 120 34.81 3.13 -20.94
C THR A 120 33.32 3.40 -20.70
N ALA A 121 33.02 4.71 -20.65
CA ALA A 121 31.91 5.45 -21.25
C ALA A 121 30.44 4.94 -21.18
N ALA A 122 29.64 5.75 -20.49
CA ALA A 122 28.43 6.43 -20.98
C ALA A 122 27.61 5.80 -22.11
N LYS A 123 26.34 5.55 -21.81
CA LYS A 123 25.27 5.85 -22.76
C LYS A 123 24.10 6.49 -22.03
N GLU A 124 24.01 7.81 -22.18
CA GLU A 124 22.77 8.56 -22.06
C GLU A 124 21.67 7.88 -22.90
N GLY A 125 20.50 7.74 -22.28
CA GLY A 125 19.29 7.27 -22.92
C GLY A 125 18.11 7.81 -22.11
N GLY A 126 18.04 9.13 -22.00
CA GLY A 126 16.85 9.81 -21.50
C GLY A 126 15.75 9.65 -22.53
N ASP A 127 14.78 8.80 -22.23
CA ASP A 127 13.54 8.71 -22.98
C ASP A 127 12.68 9.93 -22.60
N VAL A 128 12.74 10.96 -23.45
CA VAL A 128 11.90 12.15 -23.36
C VAL A 128 10.52 11.75 -23.87
N ILE A 129 9.62 11.40 -22.96
CA ILE A 129 8.21 11.24 -23.29
C ILE A 129 7.62 12.64 -23.54
N HIS A 130 7.44 12.96 -24.82
CA HIS A 130 6.62 14.07 -25.28
C HIS A 130 5.16 13.81 -24.90
N TYR A 131 4.66 14.46 -23.85
CA TYR A 131 3.23 14.67 -23.71
C TYR A 131 2.85 15.79 -24.68
N GLY A 132 2.14 15.43 -25.76
CA GLY A 132 1.42 16.40 -26.55
C GLY A 132 0.41 17.10 -25.66
N ASN A 133 0.55 18.42 -25.52
CA ASN A 133 -0.51 19.26 -24.98
C ASN A 133 -1.62 19.27 -26.05
N GLU A 134 -2.67 18.50 -25.80
CA GLU A 134 -3.95 18.74 -26.42
C GLU A 134 -4.53 19.99 -25.76
N ASP A 135 -4.50 21.04 -26.58
CA ASP A 135 -5.29 22.26 -26.53
C ASP A 135 -6.74 21.92 -26.17
N GLU A 136 -7.26 22.51 -25.10
CA GLU A 136 -8.63 23.07 -25.00
C GLU A 136 -8.87 23.55 -23.56
N GLY A 137 -8.58 24.83 -23.33
CA GLY A 137 -8.92 25.52 -22.11
C GLY A 137 -9.13 27.01 -22.36
N GLY A 138 -10.33 27.49 -22.00
CA GLY A 138 -10.69 28.90 -21.86
C GLY A 138 -11.45 29.48 -23.05
N ASP A 139 -12.42 30.38 -22.90
CA ASP A 139 -13.23 30.87 -21.77
C ASP A 139 -14.29 31.74 -22.47
N GLY A 140 -15.52 31.78 -21.96
CA GLY A 140 -16.58 32.57 -22.58
C GLY A 140 -17.79 32.68 -21.68
N ASP A 141 -17.65 33.54 -20.67
CA ASP A 141 -18.69 34.03 -19.78
C ASP A 141 -19.87 34.71 -20.51
N ASP A 142 -20.96 34.80 -19.74
CA ASP A 142 -22.02 35.81 -19.78
C ASP A 142 -23.08 35.73 -20.91
N ASP A 143 -24.34 35.47 -20.52
CA ASP A 143 -25.33 36.54 -20.33
C ASP A 143 -26.77 36.02 -20.07
N ASP A 144 -27.39 36.69 -19.09
CA ASP A 144 -28.80 37.10 -19.02
C ASP A 144 -29.93 36.17 -18.51
N GLU A 145 -30.30 36.44 -17.26
CA GLU A 145 -31.58 37.04 -16.83
C GLU A 145 -32.92 36.35 -17.16
N ALA A 146 -33.52 35.80 -16.08
CA ALA A 146 -34.75 36.31 -15.47
C ALA A 146 -36.14 35.68 -15.75
N VAL A 147 -36.85 35.66 -14.62
CA VAL A 147 -38.30 35.79 -14.33
C VAL A 147 -39.29 34.68 -14.71
N GLY A 148 -39.97 34.20 -13.65
CA GLY A 148 -41.23 33.48 -13.74
C GLY A 148 -41.74 33.01 -12.38
N ALA A 149 -42.06 33.95 -11.48
CA ALA A 149 -42.92 33.68 -10.32
C ALA A 149 -44.38 33.51 -10.79
N ASP A 150 -45.12 32.59 -10.17
CA ASP A 150 -46.49 32.74 -9.61
C ASP A 150 -47.09 31.34 -9.36
N GLU A 151 -47.11 30.88 -8.12
CA GLU A 151 -48.29 30.81 -7.23
C GLU A 151 -49.45 29.95 -7.78
N THR A 152 -49.71 28.80 -7.14
CA THR A 152 -51.09 28.43 -6.82
C THR A 152 -51.13 27.61 -5.53
N SER A 153 -52.09 28.02 -4.73
CA SER A 153 -52.31 27.74 -3.32
C SER A 153 -53.29 26.58 -3.10
N LEU A 154 -53.13 25.91 -1.96
CA LEU A 154 -54.17 25.43 -1.02
C LEU A 154 -55.18 24.32 -1.40
N GLY A 155 -55.39 23.40 -0.44
CA GLY A 155 -56.61 22.57 -0.34
C GLY A 155 -56.39 21.19 0.30
N VAL A 156 -56.16 21.09 1.63
CA VAL A 156 -57.14 20.71 2.67
C VAL A 156 -57.46 19.19 2.77
N GLU A 157 -56.93 18.61 3.86
CA GLU A 157 -57.50 17.68 4.87
C GLU A 157 -58.57 16.62 4.51
N GLY A 158 -58.35 15.41 5.02
CA GLY A 158 -59.37 14.36 5.10
C GLY A 158 -58.93 13.11 5.86
N SER A 159 -58.65 13.23 7.17
CA SER A 159 -58.56 12.08 8.08
C SER A 159 -59.96 11.70 8.57
N THR A 160 -60.39 10.46 8.34
CA THR A 160 -61.42 9.83 9.18
C THR A 160 -60.96 8.43 9.57
N SER A 161 -60.73 8.26 10.87
CA SER A 161 -60.45 6.98 11.52
C SER A 161 -61.78 6.47 12.09
N GLY A 162 -62.16 5.25 11.74
CA GLY A 162 -63.37 4.60 12.24
C GLY A 162 -63.11 3.85 13.54
N GLN A 163 -63.93 4.12 14.55
CA GLN A 163 -64.26 3.23 15.66
C GLN A 163 -65.78 3.23 15.82
#